data_AF-A0A3A4PPQ0-F1
#
_entry.id   AF-A0A3A4PPQ0-F1
#
_cell.length_a   1.000
_cell.length_b   1.000
_cell.length_c   1.000
_cell.angle_alpha   90.00
_cell.angle_beta   90.00
_cell.angle_gamma   90.00
#
_symmetry.space_group_name_H-M   'P 1'
#
loop_
_entity.id
_entity.type
_entity.pdbx_description
1 polymer ?
#
loop_
_entity_poly.entity_id
_entity_poly.type
_entity_poly.pdbx_seq_one_letter_code
_entity_poly.pdbx_strand_id
1 'polypeptide(L)'
;MMMAPAEVINLVRARFANIKQYSDALGGVQHAGLRGRFREILAESLLLPYLPPTIEVLTGTIIGWDGQERKARNEDDLVLFDQTWAPLLLRTRGRDALIPITGVRAHIEVKSVLRLSDLDDSLNAAKELIGISPSPAPIGLIFAFASDIGGNHRLPALLQERSDRIGYRPVSEQTTCPLQCVCILGRGCWFLMENKELKKSAGWYEVKPEEDRELLAFVCILSNTMFDNRRGLGTHVLDPTWLVGPNPAMPVTVQ
;
A
#
# COMPACT_ATOMS: atom_id res chain seq x y z
N MET A 1 -16.46 -2.20 20.49
CA MET A 1 -15.36 -2.82 19.71
C MET A 1 -14.64 -3.78 20.65
N MET A 2 -14.65 -5.08 20.36
CA MET A 2 -13.97 -6.06 21.21
C MET A 2 -12.48 -6.02 20.83
N MET A 3 -11.60 -5.64 21.76
CA MET A 3 -10.16 -5.68 21.51
C MET A 3 -9.70 -7.13 21.39
N ALA A 4 -8.78 -7.41 20.46
CA ALA A 4 -8.14 -8.72 20.39
C ALA A 4 -7.44 -9.04 21.73
N PRO A 5 -7.44 -10.31 22.18
CA PRO A 5 -6.70 -10.72 23.37
C PRO A 5 -5.23 -10.30 23.28
N ALA A 6 -4.63 -9.92 24.41
CA ALA A 6 -3.26 -9.40 24.45
C ALA A 6 -2.24 -10.38 23.87
N GLU A 7 -2.48 -11.68 24.05
CA GLU A 7 -1.65 -12.78 23.53
C GLU A 7 -1.63 -12.81 21.99
N VAL A 8 -2.77 -12.54 21.36
CA VAL A 8 -2.88 -12.48 19.89
C VAL A 8 -2.09 -11.28 19.36
N ILE A 9 -2.24 -10.13 20.01
CA ILE A 9 -1.49 -8.91 19.66
C ILE A 9 0.01 -9.14 19.82
N ASN A 10 0.44 -9.83 20.88
CA ASN A 10 1.85 -10.17 21.09
C ASN A 10 2.41 -11.10 20.01
N LEU A 11 1.62 -12.07 19.53
CA LEU A 11 2.03 -12.93 18.42
C LEU A 11 2.21 -12.15 17.11
N VAL A 12 1.29 -11.21 16.83
CA VAL A 12 1.39 -10.32 15.68
C VAL A 12 2.65 -9.44 15.78
N ARG A 13 2.90 -8.84 16.95
CA ARG A 13 4.11 -8.05 17.21
C ARG A 13 5.40 -8.87 17.06
N ALA A 14 5.41 -10.13 17.49
CA ALA A 14 6.55 -11.01 17.30
C ALA A 14 6.88 -11.22 15.81
N ARG A 15 5.86 -11.32 14.94
CA ARG A 15 6.07 -11.37 13.48
C ARG A 15 6.65 -10.07 12.94
N PHE A 16 6.16 -8.93 13.42
CA PHE A 16 6.68 -7.61 13.02
C PHE A 16 8.13 -7.40 13.44
N ALA A 17 8.48 -7.79 14.67
CA ALA A 17 9.86 -7.79 15.14
C ALA A 17 10.76 -8.68 14.27
N ASN A 18 10.26 -9.85 13.87
CA ASN A 18 10.99 -10.75 12.96
C ASN A 18 11.25 -10.09 11.59
N ILE A 19 10.27 -9.37 11.03
CA ILE A 19 10.43 -8.63 9.78
C ILE A 19 11.52 -7.56 9.89
N LYS A 20 11.55 -6.82 11.00
CA LYS A 20 12.60 -5.82 11.27
C LYS A 20 13.99 -6.47 11.29
N GLN A 21 14.15 -7.55 12.04
CA GLN A 21 15.40 -8.29 12.13
C GLN A 21 15.86 -8.87 10.78
N TYR A 22 14.95 -9.48 10.01
CA TYR A 22 15.27 -10.00 8.68
C TYR A 22 15.68 -8.88 7.71
N SER A 23 14.99 -7.73 7.73
CA SER A 23 15.34 -6.58 6.91
C SER A 23 16.75 -6.08 7.19
N ASP A 24 17.14 -6.00 8.46
CA ASP A 24 18.48 -5.57 8.88
C ASP A 24 19.54 -6.56 8.39
N ALA A 25 19.30 -7.86 8.55
CA ALA A 25 20.20 -8.91 8.07
C ALA A 25 20.36 -8.90 6.54
N LEU A 26 19.29 -8.61 5.79
CA LEU A 26 19.33 -8.47 4.34
C LEU A 26 20.21 -7.30 3.87
N GLY A 27 20.50 -6.32 4.74
CA GLY A 27 21.46 -5.25 4.47
C GLY A 27 22.87 -5.78 4.11
N GLY A 28 23.26 -6.95 4.64
CA GLY A 28 24.53 -7.60 4.35
C GLY A 28 24.61 -8.30 2.98
N VAL A 29 23.47 -8.52 2.31
CA VAL A 29 23.43 -9.15 0.98
C VAL A 29 23.94 -8.16 -0.07
N GLN A 30 25.05 -8.51 -0.72
CA GLN A 30 25.73 -7.63 -1.69
C GLN A 30 24.98 -7.51 -3.02
N HIS A 31 24.33 -8.59 -3.46
CA HIS A 31 23.64 -8.59 -4.76
C HIS A 31 22.32 -7.82 -4.68
N ALA A 32 22.28 -6.64 -5.31
CA ALA A 32 21.13 -5.72 -5.22
C ALA A 32 19.80 -6.33 -5.67
N GLY A 33 19.77 -7.05 -6.81
CA GLY A 33 18.55 -7.69 -7.32
C GLY A 33 17.99 -8.76 -6.36
N LEU A 34 18.83 -9.71 -5.94
CA LEU A 34 18.48 -10.71 -4.93
C LEU A 34 17.99 -10.09 -3.61
N ARG A 35 18.63 -9.01 -3.15
CA ARG A 35 18.19 -8.26 -1.97
C ARG A 35 16.81 -7.62 -2.16
N GLY A 36 16.53 -7.08 -3.35
CA GLY A 36 15.20 -6.58 -3.73
C GLY A 36 14.15 -7.68 -3.64
N ARG A 37 14.40 -8.81 -4.31
CA ARG A 37 13.50 -9.97 -4.29
C ARG A 37 13.24 -10.52 -2.89
N PHE A 38 14.27 -10.58 -2.02
CA PHE A 38 14.05 -10.99 -0.63
C PHE A 38 13.19 -9.99 0.16
N ARG A 39 13.30 -8.70 -0.13
CA ARG A 39 12.46 -7.66 0.48
C ARG A 39 11.01 -7.74 0.03
N GLU A 40 10.76 -8.06 -1.24
CA GLU A 40 9.43 -8.34 -1.78
C GLU A 40 8.79 -9.55 -1.06
N ILE A 41 9.54 -10.66 -0.94
CA ILE A 41 9.09 -11.86 -0.19
C ILE A 41 8.79 -11.52 1.27
N LEU A 42 9.62 -10.69 1.89
CA LEU A 42 9.42 -10.28 3.28
C LEU A 42 8.15 -9.42 3.44
N ALA A 43 7.92 -8.47 2.54
CA ALA A 43 6.70 -7.65 2.50
C ALA A 43 5.45 -8.48 2.20
N GLU A 44 5.55 -9.50 1.33
CA GLU A 44 4.47 -10.47 1.12
C GLU A 44 4.15 -11.25 2.42
N SER A 45 5.18 -11.77 3.10
CA SER A 45 4.99 -12.57 4.32
C SER A 45 4.34 -11.79 5.46
N LEU A 46 4.50 -10.46 5.46
CA LEU A 46 3.81 -9.54 6.36
C LEU A 46 2.30 -9.53 6.11
N LEU A 47 1.88 -9.57 4.84
CA LEU A 47 0.49 -9.32 4.43
C LEU A 47 -0.33 -10.60 4.38
N LEU A 48 0.22 -11.65 3.79
CA LEU A 48 -0.49 -12.89 3.46
C LEU A 48 -1.34 -13.48 4.61
N PRO A 49 -0.90 -13.47 5.88
CA PRO A 49 -1.70 -14.02 6.99
C PRO A 49 -3.00 -13.26 7.28
N TYR A 50 -3.14 -12.04 6.77
CA TYR A 50 -4.22 -11.12 7.09
C TYR A 50 -5.12 -10.80 5.89
N LEU A 51 -4.89 -11.47 4.75
CA LEU A 51 -5.70 -11.31 3.56
C LEU A 51 -6.82 -12.36 3.51
N PRO A 52 -7.98 -12.05 2.90
CA PRO A 52 -8.99 -13.04 2.60
C PRO A 52 -8.42 -14.17 1.73
N PRO A 53 -8.93 -15.40 1.83
CA PRO A 53 -8.45 -16.54 1.04
C PRO A 53 -8.68 -16.38 -0.47
N THR A 54 -9.54 -15.44 -0.89
CA THR A 54 -9.79 -15.11 -2.30
C THR A 54 -8.74 -14.18 -2.90
N ILE A 55 -7.92 -13.55 -2.05
CA ILE A 55 -6.87 -12.63 -2.47
C ILE A 55 -5.56 -13.41 -2.65
N GLU A 56 -5.05 -13.40 -3.88
CA GLU A 56 -3.72 -13.91 -4.21
C GLU A 56 -2.73 -12.74 -4.27
N VAL A 57 -1.50 -12.96 -3.78
CA VAL A 57 -0.40 -12.00 -3.91
C VAL A 57 0.47 -12.42 -5.09
N LEU A 58 0.55 -11.56 -6.10
CA LEU A 58 1.26 -11.81 -7.35
C LEU A 58 2.40 -10.80 -7.54
N THR A 59 3.28 -11.09 -8.48
CA THR A 59 4.23 -10.12 -9.05
C THR A 59 4.11 -10.22 -10.57
N GLY A 60 4.40 -9.15 -11.30
CA GLY A 60 4.35 -9.20 -12.76
C GLY A 60 3.68 -8.00 -13.41
N THR A 61 3.19 -8.20 -14.62
CA THR A 61 2.69 -7.11 -15.46
C THR A 61 1.17 -7.04 -15.41
N ILE A 62 0.65 -5.90 -14.96
CA ILE A 62 -0.78 -5.60 -15.05
C ILE A 62 -1.15 -5.14 -16.46
N ILE A 63 -2.21 -5.72 -17.03
CA ILE A 63 -2.75 -5.39 -18.35
C ILE A 63 -4.16 -4.83 -18.24
N GLY A 64 -4.42 -3.75 -18.98
CA GLY A 64 -5.73 -3.12 -19.14
C GLY A 64 -6.77 -4.06 -19.75
N TRP A 65 -8.04 -3.72 -19.58
CA TRP A 65 -9.17 -4.53 -20.08
C TRP A 65 -9.19 -4.66 -21.61
N ASP A 66 -8.56 -3.73 -22.32
CA ASP A 66 -8.41 -3.69 -23.78
C ASP A 66 -7.02 -4.12 -24.28
N GLY A 67 -6.19 -4.68 -23.38
CA GLY A 67 -4.82 -5.07 -23.70
C GLY A 67 -3.80 -3.94 -23.60
N GLN A 68 -4.19 -2.74 -23.14
CA GLN A 68 -3.22 -1.67 -22.89
C GLN A 68 -2.22 -2.04 -21.79
N GLU A 69 -0.94 -1.85 -22.11
CA GLU A 69 0.16 -1.95 -21.14
C GLU A 69 0.51 -0.57 -20.59
N ARG A 70 1.00 -0.55 -19.34
CA ARG A 70 1.50 0.68 -18.71
C ARG A 70 2.90 1.00 -19.21
N LYS A 71 3.22 2.29 -19.31
CA LYS A 71 4.53 2.79 -19.78
C LYS A 71 5.46 3.11 -18.63
N ALA A 72 4.91 3.58 -17.52
CA ALA A 72 5.67 3.93 -16.32
C ALA A 72 6.21 2.69 -15.59
N ARG A 73 5.59 1.51 -15.81
CA ARG A 73 5.93 0.30 -15.08
C ARG A 73 5.64 -0.96 -15.87
N ASN A 74 6.67 -1.78 -16.03
CA ASN A 74 6.59 -3.07 -16.70
C ASN A 74 6.27 -4.21 -15.72
N GLU A 75 6.71 -4.08 -14.46
CA GLU A 75 6.54 -5.11 -13.42
C GLU A 75 6.18 -4.46 -12.09
N ASP A 76 5.13 -4.95 -11.44
CA ASP A 76 4.73 -4.58 -10.09
C ASP A 76 5.27 -5.60 -9.08
N ASP A 77 5.88 -5.11 -8.02
CA ASP A 77 6.53 -5.91 -6.98
C ASP A 77 5.55 -6.84 -6.25
N LEU A 78 4.40 -6.27 -5.85
CA LEU A 78 3.30 -7.01 -5.21
C LEU A 78 1.94 -6.50 -5.71
N VAL A 79 1.12 -7.42 -6.18
CA VAL A 79 -0.25 -7.17 -6.65
C VAL A 79 -1.21 -8.03 -5.85
N LEU A 80 -2.20 -7.38 -5.22
CA LEU A 80 -3.30 -8.08 -4.54
C LEU A 80 -4.42 -8.31 -5.56
N PHE A 81 -4.63 -9.57 -5.92
CA PHE A 81 -5.57 -9.99 -6.95
C PHE A 81 -6.72 -10.78 -6.36
N ASP A 82 -7.95 -10.35 -6.61
CA ASP A 82 -9.16 -11.07 -6.19
C ASP A 82 -9.61 -12.05 -7.27
N GLN A 83 -9.42 -13.34 -6.98
CA GLN A 83 -9.79 -14.43 -7.88
C GLN A 83 -11.30 -14.54 -8.11
N THR A 84 -12.13 -13.91 -7.28
CA THR A 84 -13.59 -13.92 -7.45
C THR A 84 -14.07 -12.90 -8.50
N TRP A 85 -13.20 -11.94 -8.88
CA TRP A 85 -13.55 -10.89 -9.85
C TRP A 85 -13.06 -11.21 -11.26
N ALA A 86 -11.93 -11.91 -11.38
CA ALA A 86 -11.38 -12.30 -12.67
C ALA A 86 -10.51 -13.57 -12.56
N PRO A 87 -10.42 -14.39 -13.62
CA PRO A 87 -9.43 -15.44 -13.70
C PRO A 87 -8.04 -14.86 -14.01
N LEU A 88 -6.99 -15.48 -13.48
CA LEU A 88 -5.63 -15.21 -13.95
C LEU A 88 -5.43 -15.81 -15.35
N LEU A 89 -4.86 -15.01 -16.25
CA LEU A 89 -4.70 -15.40 -17.65
C LEU A 89 -3.48 -16.30 -17.85
N LEU A 90 -2.32 -15.85 -17.36
CA LEU A 90 -1.05 -16.55 -17.50
C LEU A 90 -0.23 -16.38 -16.23
N ARG A 91 0.35 -17.48 -15.73
CA ARG A 91 1.27 -17.45 -14.59
C ARG A 91 2.35 -18.51 -14.72
N THR A 92 3.48 -18.24 -14.08
CA THR A 92 4.53 -19.24 -13.86
C THR A 92 4.12 -20.22 -12.75
N ARG A 93 5.00 -21.17 -12.40
CA ARG A 93 4.81 -21.99 -11.18
C ARG A 93 4.93 -21.17 -9.88
N GLY A 94 5.45 -19.95 -9.96
CA GLY A 94 5.57 -19.01 -8.85
C GLY A 94 4.51 -17.90 -8.93
N ARG A 95 4.90 -16.71 -8.47
CA ARG A 95 4.02 -15.53 -8.40
C ARG A 95 4.02 -14.67 -9.66
N ASP A 96 5.00 -14.87 -10.55
CA ASP A 96 5.14 -14.09 -11.79
C ASP A 96 3.94 -14.38 -12.71
N ALA A 97 3.19 -13.33 -13.05
CA ALA A 97 1.95 -13.45 -13.80
C ALA A 97 1.70 -12.28 -14.76
N LEU A 98 0.84 -12.55 -15.76
CA LEU A 98 0.17 -11.55 -16.57
C LEU A 98 -1.19 -11.29 -15.94
N ILE A 99 -1.38 -10.10 -15.39
CA ILE A 99 -2.44 -9.83 -14.41
C ILE A 99 -3.52 -8.94 -15.05
N PRO A 100 -4.75 -9.43 -15.29
CA PRO A 100 -5.79 -8.59 -15.82
C PRO A 100 -6.24 -7.55 -14.78
N ILE A 101 -6.32 -6.28 -15.18
CA ILE A 101 -6.67 -5.16 -14.30
C ILE A 101 -7.99 -5.36 -13.55
N THR A 102 -8.92 -6.12 -14.13
CA THR A 102 -10.27 -6.36 -13.60
C THR A 102 -10.29 -7.09 -12.26
N GLY A 103 -9.27 -7.90 -11.96
CA GLY A 103 -9.13 -8.57 -10.65
C GLY A 103 -8.17 -7.87 -9.70
N VAL A 104 -7.51 -6.79 -10.12
CA VAL A 104 -6.55 -6.09 -9.27
C VAL A 104 -7.27 -5.24 -8.23
N ARG A 105 -6.93 -5.43 -6.95
CA ARG A 105 -7.47 -4.66 -5.83
C ARG A 105 -6.47 -3.63 -5.31
N ALA A 106 -5.19 -3.99 -5.31
CA ALA A 106 -4.10 -3.09 -4.94
C ALA A 106 -2.79 -3.45 -5.64
N HIS A 107 -1.92 -2.47 -5.84
CA HIS A 107 -0.50 -2.69 -6.11
C HIS A 107 0.33 -2.04 -5.00
N ILE A 108 1.44 -2.68 -4.64
CA ILE A 108 2.35 -2.21 -3.61
C ILE A 108 3.76 -2.20 -4.21
N GLU A 109 4.36 -1.01 -4.26
CA GLU A 109 5.77 -0.84 -4.59
C GLU A 109 6.64 -1.08 -3.35
N VAL A 110 7.65 -1.95 -3.45
CA VAL A 110 8.53 -2.32 -2.34
C VAL A 110 9.90 -1.66 -2.50
N LYS A 111 10.23 -0.73 -1.60
CA LYS A 111 11.50 -0.01 -1.63
C LYS A 111 12.43 -0.42 -0.51
N SER A 112 13.67 -0.69 -0.90
CA SER A 112 14.80 -0.84 0.03
C SER A 112 15.03 0.44 0.83
N VAL A 113 15.12 1.57 0.13
CA VAL A 113 15.26 2.92 0.69
C VAL A 113 14.41 3.82 -0.18
N LEU A 114 13.38 4.44 0.40
CA LEU A 114 12.49 5.35 -0.31
C LEU A 114 13.17 6.70 -0.53
N ARG A 115 13.33 7.08 -1.79
CA ARG A 115 13.86 8.37 -2.23
C ARG A 115 12.76 9.24 -2.82
N LEU A 116 13.08 10.50 -3.05
CA LEU A 116 12.15 11.44 -3.67
C LEU A 116 11.78 11.04 -5.11
N SER A 117 12.71 10.53 -5.91
CA SER A 117 12.43 10.05 -7.28
C SER A 117 11.45 8.87 -7.28
N ASP A 118 11.59 7.97 -6.30
CA ASP A 118 10.70 6.81 -6.17
C ASP A 118 9.22 7.22 -5.96
N LEU A 119 8.97 8.38 -5.34
CA LEU A 119 7.61 8.91 -5.23
C LEU A 119 7.03 9.27 -6.60
N ASP A 120 7.82 9.88 -7.48
CA ASP A 120 7.35 10.27 -8.82
C ASP A 120 7.02 9.05 -9.67
N ASP A 121 7.92 8.05 -9.62
CA ASP A 121 7.74 6.79 -10.35
C ASP A 121 6.48 6.07 -9.87
N SER A 122 6.29 6.00 -8.54
CA SER A 122 5.13 5.34 -7.94
C SER A 122 3.82 6.09 -8.21
N LEU A 123 3.85 7.44 -8.13
CA LEU A 123 2.68 8.27 -8.46
C LEU A 123 2.29 8.14 -9.94
N ASN A 124 3.26 8.12 -10.85
CA ASN A 124 2.99 7.91 -12.28
C ASN A 124 2.45 6.50 -12.54
N ALA A 125 3.04 5.46 -11.96
CA ALA A 125 2.57 4.08 -12.08
C ALA A 125 1.13 3.91 -11.56
N ALA A 126 0.81 4.53 -10.42
CA ALA A 126 -0.52 4.54 -9.85
C ALA A 126 -1.52 5.35 -10.71
N LYS A 127 -1.11 6.50 -11.25
CA LYS A 127 -1.91 7.30 -12.17
C LYS A 127 -2.25 6.54 -13.45
N GLU A 128 -1.28 5.88 -14.07
CA GLU A 128 -1.52 5.04 -15.25
C GLU A 128 -2.43 3.87 -14.94
N LEU A 129 -2.25 3.23 -13.79
CA LEU A 129 -3.11 2.14 -13.32
C LEU A 129 -4.56 2.61 -13.23
N ILE A 130 -4.81 3.76 -12.60
CA ILE A 130 -6.14 4.38 -12.53
C ILE A 130 -6.72 4.61 -13.93
N GLY A 131 -5.90 5.07 -14.89
CA GLY A 131 -6.33 5.34 -16.26
C GLY A 131 -6.79 4.11 -17.05
N ILE A 132 -6.24 2.93 -16.76
CA ILE A 132 -6.61 1.66 -17.41
C ILE A 132 -7.63 0.83 -16.62
N SER A 133 -8.00 1.28 -15.41
CA SER A 133 -8.85 0.53 -14.50
C SER A 133 -10.33 0.76 -14.73
N PRO A 134 -11.19 -0.26 -14.55
CA PRO A 134 -12.60 -0.02 -14.28
C PRO A 134 -12.76 0.69 -12.93
N SER A 135 -13.86 1.42 -12.74
CA SER A 135 -14.18 2.02 -11.43
C SER A 135 -14.77 0.97 -10.48
N PRO A 136 -14.33 0.86 -9.22
CA PRO A 136 -13.27 1.66 -8.59
C PRO A 136 -11.87 1.15 -8.97
N ALA A 137 -10.94 2.08 -9.17
CA ALA A 137 -9.56 1.74 -9.47
C ALA A 137 -8.87 1.00 -8.28
N PRO A 138 -7.81 0.22 -8.55
CA PRO A 138 -6.99 -0.35 -7.49
C PRO A 138 -6.35 0.70 -6.58
N ILE A 139 -6.03 0.30 -5.36
CA ILE A 139 -5.24 1.13 -4.43
C ILE A 139 -3.75 1.06 -4.80
N GLY A 140 -3.09 2.21 -4.90
CA GLY A 140 -1.64 2.32 -5.02
C GLY A 140 -0.98 2.55 -3.66
N LEU A 141 0.00 1.72 -3.34
CA LEU A 141 0.72 1.77 -2.06
C LEU A 141 2.23 1.72 -2.25
N ILE A 142 2.95 2.25 -1.26
CA ILE A 142 4.40 2.06 -1.12
C ILE A 142 4.67 1.40 0.23
N PHE A 143 5.51 0.37 0.24
CA PHE A 143 6.13 -0.18 1.44
C PHE A 143 7.64 0.00 1.36
N ALA A 144 8.24 0.67 2.34
CA ALA A 144 9.66 0.92 2.35
C ALA A 144 10.34 0.48 3.65
N PHE A 145 11.51 -0.13 3.53
CA PHE A 145 12.30 -0.56 4.69
C PHE A 145 13.11 0.57 5.33
N ALA A 146 13.37 1.64 4.58
CA ALA A 146 14.05 2.85 5.04
C ALA A 146 13.64 4.03 4.15
N SER A 147 14.08 5.25 4.50
CA SER A 147 13.88 6.42 3.64
C SER A 147 14.97 7.47 3.81
N ASP A 148 15.42 8.01 2.68
CA ASP A 148 16.33 9.15 2.59
C ASP A 148 15.57 10.49 2.58
N ILE A 149 14.24 10.46 2.56
CA ILE A 149 13.41 11.66 2.60
C ILE A 149 13.50 12.27 4.01
N GLY A 150 13.93 13.52 4.11
CA GLY A 150 14.05 14.22 5.39
C GLY A 150 12.69 14.66 5.95
N GLY A 151 12.46 14.38 7.24
CA GLY A 151 11.33 14.90 8.01
C GLY A 151 9.99 14.24 7.68
N ASN A 152 9.56 13.30 8.54
CA ASN A 152 8.28 12.57 8.43
C ASN A 152 7.06 13.47 8.20
N HIS A 153 6.99 14.60 8.90
CA HIS A 153 5.89 15.57 8.79
C HIS A 153 5.71 16.19 7.39
N ARG A 154 6.72 16.10 6.52
CA ARG A 154 6.68 16.67 5.17
C ARG A 154 6.15 15.69 4.12
N LEU A 155 6.12 14.39 4.42
CA LEU A 155 5.80 13.38 3.41
C LEU A 155 4.42 13.59 2.77
N PRO A 156 3.34 13.88 3.52
CA PRO A 156 2.04 14.17 2.90
C PRO A 156 2.04 15.40 1.98
N ALA A 157 2.72 16.47 2.38
CA ALA A 157 2.86 17.67 1.55
C ALA A 157 3.65 17.37 0.26
N LEU A 158 4.72 16.56 0.36
CA LEU A 158 5.51 16.12 -0.79
C LEU A 158 4.70 15.24 -1.74
N LEU A 159 3.88 14.33 -1.22
CA LEU A 159 2.98 13.49 -2.02
C LEU A 159 1.99 14.36 -2.82
N GLN A 160 1.40 15.38 -2.16
CA GLN A 160 0.49 16.30 -2.83
C GLN A 160 1.19 17.16 -3.90
N GLU A 161 2.31 17.81 -3.54
CA GLU A 161 3.10 18.64 -4.47
C GLU A 161 3.52 17.84 -5.72
N ARG A 162 3.95 16.59 -5.53
CA ARG A 162 4.38 15.72 -6.62
C ARG A 162 3.23 15.18 -7.44
N SER A 163 2.10 14.86 -6.81
CA SER A 163 0.84 14.51 -7.49
C SER A 163 0.40 15.64 -8.44
N ASP A 164 0.46 16.89 -7.97
CA ASP A 164 0.15 18.06 -8.78
C ASP A 164 1.15 18.24 -9.93
N ARG A 165 2.44 18.00 -9.68
CA ARG A 165 3.49 18.11 -10.69
C ARG A 165 3.37 17.08 -11.82
N ILE A 166 2.93 15.85 -11.52
CA ILE A 166 2.63 14.87 -12.57
C ILE A 166 1.28 15.13 -13.26
N GLY A 167 0.62 16.24 -12.93
CA GLY A 167 -0.66 16.65 -13.51
C GLY A 167 -1.78 15.66 -13.19
N TYR A 168 -1.74 15.01 -12.03
CA TYR A 168 -2.86 14.19 -11.60
C TYR A 168 -4.05 15.10 -11.27
N ARG A 169 -5.22 14.74 -11.80
CA ARG A 169 -6.48 15.43 -11.57
C ARG A 169 -7.51 14.34 -11.24
N PRO A 170 -7.96 14.24 -9.98
CA PRO A 170 -8.97 13.25 -9.63
C PRO A 170 -10.25 13.55 -10.40
N VAL A 171 -10.87 12.51 -10.95
CA VAL A 171 -12.26 12.58 -11.42
C VAL A 171 -13.21 12.24 -10.27
N SER A 172 -14.52 12.36 -10.50
CA SER A 172 -15.53 11.94 -9.53
C SER A 172 -15.23 10.53 -9.02
N GLU A 173 -15.36 10.31 -7.71
CA GLU A 173 -15.13 9.02 -7.05
C GLU A 173 -13.66 8.54 -6.97
N GLN A 174 -12.69 9.39 -7.35
CA GLN A 174 -11.27 9.10 -7.16
C GLN A 174 -10.64 9.96 -6.05
N THR A 175 -9.59 9.42 -5.45
CA THR A 175 -8.84 10.08 -4.37
C THR A 175 -7.96 11.19 -4.93
N THR A 176 -7.69 12.23 -4.16
CA THR A 176 -6.90 13.41 -4.63
C THR A 176 -5.43 13.10 -4.93
N CYS A 177 -4.93 11.97 -4.46
CA CYS A 177 -3.62 11.42 -4.79
C CYS A 177 -3.80 10.01 -5.36
N PRO A 178 -3.04 9.62 -6.40
CA PRO A 178 -3.13 8.27 -6.97
C PRO A 178 -2.53 7.21 -6.05
N LEU A 179 -1.63 7.60 -5.14
CA LEU A 179 -1.21 6.77 -4.00
C LEU A 179 -2.10 7.06 -2.80
N GLN A 180 -2.55 6.01 -2.11
CA GLN A 180 -3.39 6.14 -0.93
C GLN A 180 -2.70 5.70 0.35
N CYS A 181 -1.53 5.06 0.27
CA CYS A 181 -0.79 4.64 1.46
C CYS A 181 0.72 4.57 1.21
N VAL A 182 1.50 5.02 2.20
CA VAL A 182 2.94 4.87 2.26
C VAL A 182 3.30 4.39 3.67
N CYS A 183 3.90 3.20 3.77
CA CYS A 183 4.43 2.70 5.03
C CYS A 183 5.96 2.67 4.96
N ILE A 184 6.62 3.29 5.95
CA ILE A 184 8.08 3.29 6.07
C ILE A 184 8.42 2.68 7.43
N LEU A 185 9.10 1.54 7.39
CA LEU A 185 9.47 0.77 8.57
C LEU A 185 10.23 1.64 9.58
N GLY A 186 9.76 1.65 10.84
CA GLY A 186 10.36 2.44 11.91
C GLY A 186 10.19 3.95 11.78
N ARG A 187 9.44 4.45 10.79
CA ARG A 187 9.15 5.88 10.60
C ARG A 187 7.67 6.23 10.70
N GLY A 188 6.78 5.37 10.20
CA GLY A 188 5.34 5.61 10.26
C GLY A 188 4.61 5.05 9.06
N CYS A 189 3.29 5.14 9.12
CA CYS A 189 2.38 4.78 8.04
C CYS A 189 1.46 5.96 7.75
N TRP A 190 1.46 6.44 6.52
CA TRP A 190 0.63 7.55 6.04
C TRP A 190 -0.40 7.03 5.08
N PHE A 191 -1.64 7.44 5.24
CA PHE A 191 -2.70 7.02 4.33
C PHE A 191 -3.73 8.13 4.14
N LEU A 192 -4.24 8.17 2.92
CA LEU A 192 -5.26 9.09 2.48
C LEU A 192 -6.61 8.46 2.79
N MET A 193 -7.42 9.14 3.61
CA MET A 193 -8.74 8.65 3.99
C MET A 193 -9.71 9.79 4.29
N GLU A 194 -10.99 9.46 4.32
CA GLU A 194 -12.05 10.19 5.00
C GLU A 194 -12.85 9.18 5.82
N ASN A 195 -13.32 9.54 7.00
CA ASN A 195 -14.23 8.67 7.74
C ASN A 195 -15.25 9.50 8.52
N LYS A 196 -16.47 9.57 7.99
CA LYS A 196 -17.57 10.34 8.57
C LYS A 196 -18.04 9.77 9.91
N GLU A 197 -18.01 8.46 10.08
CA GLU A 197 -18.40 7.78 11.33
C GLU A 197 -17.45 8.16 12.48
N LEU A 198 -16.15 8.21 12.20
CA LEU A 198 -15.11 8.61 13.14
C LEU A 198 -14.90 10.13 13.20
N LYS A 199 -15.72 10.92 12.49
CA LYS A 199 -15.61 12.38 12.37
C LYS A 199 -14.21 12.83 11.91
N LYS A 200 -13.60 12.06 11.01
CA LYS A 200 -12.31 12.32 10.39
C LYS A 200 -12.53 12.93 9.01
N SER A 201 -12.13 14.19 8.84
CA SER A 201 -12.17 14.88 7.55
C SER A 201 -11.21 14.23 6.54
N ALA A 202 -11.45 14.47 5.26
CA ALA A 202 -10.60 13.96 4.20
C ALA A 202 -9.17 14.49 4.30
N GLY A 203 -8.19 13.61 4.15
CA GLY A 203 -6.78 13.98 4.05
C GLY A 203 -5.82 12.87 4.47
N TRP A 204 -4.54 13.23 4.56
CA TRP A 204 -3.49 12.31 4.97
C TRP A 204 -3.42 12.20 6.48
N TYR A 205 -3.53 10.98 7.00
CA TYR A 205 -3.33 10.66 8.40
C TYR A 205 -2.04 9.88 8.57
N GLU A 206 -1.35 10.14 9.68
CA GLU A 206 -0.15 9.43 10.10
C GLU A 206 -0.48 8.51 11.28
N VAL A 207 0.04 7.30 11.24
CA VAL A 207 0.24 6.43 12.40
C VAL A 207 1.73 6.36 12.68
N LYS A 208 2.11 6.79 13.88
CA LYS A 208 3.51 6.77 14.35
C LYS A 208 3.99 5.34 14.59
N PRO A 209 5.30 5.07 14.49
CA PRO A 209 5.86 3.71 14.57
C PRO A 209 6.00 3.18 16.01
N GLU A 210 5.22 3.71 16.95
CA GLU A 210 5.25 3.29 18.35
C GLU A 210 4.73 1.85 18.44
N GLU A 211 5.48 0.94 19.07
CA GLU A 211 5.08 -0.47 19.26
C GLU A 211 4.63 -1.17 17.96
N ASP A 212 5.33 -0.91 16.85
CA ASP A 212 5.06 -1.50 15.52
C ASP A 212 3.71 -1.09 14.92
N ARG A 213 3.06 -0.04 15.44
CA ARG A 213 1.75 0.44 14.97
C ARG A 213 1.76 0.83 13.49
N GLU A 214 2.89 1.21 12.91
CA GLU A 214 3.02 1.50 11.49
C GLU A 214 2.72 0.26 10.62
N LEU A 215 3.24 -0.89 11.03
CA LEU A 215 3.04 -2.16 10.34
C LEU A 215 1.63 -2.68 10.56
N LEU A 216 1.13 -2.56 11.80
CA LEU A 216 -0.25 -2.91 12.11
C LEU A 216 -1.21 -2.07 11.27
N ALA A 217 -1.03 -0.76 11.21
CA ALA A 217 -1.86 0.13 10.41
C ALA A 217 -1.84 -0.23 8.93
N PHE A 218 -0.65 -0.49 8.38
CA PHE A 218 -0.50 -0.91 6.99
C PHE A 218 -1.30 -2.18 6.67
N VAL A 219 -1.16 -3.21 7.52
CA VAL A 219 -1.91 -4.47 7.40
C VAL A 219 -3.41 -4.25 7.54
N CYS A 220 -3.84 -3.47 8.53
CA CYS A 220 -5.27 -3.19 8.78
C CYS A 220 -5.93 -2.53 7.57
N ILE A 221 -5.30 -1.50 7.01
CA ILE A 221 -5.85 -0.75 5.87
C ILE A 221 -6.03 -1.67 4.66
N LEU A 222 -5.01 -2.48 4.36
CA LEU A 222 -5.08 -3.44 3.27
C LEU A 222 -6.16 -4.49 3.52
N SER A 223 -6.11 -5.16 4.67
CA SER A 223 -7.07 -6.21 5.05
C SER A 223 -8.52 -5.70 4.96
N ASN A 224 -8.82 -4.55 5.56
CA ASN A 224 -10.17 -3.99 5.57
C ASN A 224 -10.65 -3.60 4.17
N THR A 225 -9.76 -3.05 3.34
CA THR A 225 -10.07 -2.80 1.92
C THR A 225 -10.45 -4.10 1.20
N MET A 226 -9.72 -5.19 1.47
CA MET A 226 -9.95 -6.47 0.80
C MET A 226 -11.20 -7.20 1.29
N PHE A 227 -11.61 -7.03 2.55
CA PHE A 227 -12.80 -7.71 3.11
C PHE A 227 -14.13 -7.01 2.81
N ASP A 228 -14.19 -5.68 2.86
CA ASP A 228 -15.46 -4.94 2.77
C ASP A 228 -15.66 -4.26 1.40
N ASN A 229 -14.69 -4.38 0.49
CA ASN A 229 -14.63 -3.60 -0.77
C ASN A 229 -14.76 -2.07 -0.57
N ARG A 230 -14.70 -1.60 0.69
CA ARG A 230 -14.73 -0.20 1.08
C ARG A 230 -13.31 0.20 1.47
N ARG A 231 -12.86 1.32 0.89
CA ARG A 231 -11.62 1.97 1.29
C ARG A 231 -11.86 2.55 2.68
N GLY A 232 -10.99 2.25 3.63
CA GLY A 232 -11.13 2.80 4.97
C GLY A 232 -10.39 2.02 6.04
N LEU A 233 -10.29 2.63 7.21
CA LEU A 233 -9.65 2.05 8.38
C LEU A 233 -10.21 0.70 8.82
N GLY A 234 -11.41 0.35 8.33
CA GLY A 234 -12.25 -0.75 8.79
C GLY A 234 -12.60 -0.65 10.27
N THR A 235 -13.58 -1.43 10.69
CA THR A 235 -14.11 -1.41 12.06
C THR A 235 -13.40 -2.38 13.00
N HIS A 236 -12.36 -3.08 12.52
CA HIS A 236 -11.94 -4.35 13.11
C HIS A 236 -10.62 -4.32 13.88
N VAL A 237 -9.65 -3.45 13.57
CA VAL A 237 -8.28 -3.60 14.14
C VAL A 237 -7.51 -2.29 14.42
N LEU A 238 -7.75 -1.19 13.69
CA LEU A 238 -7.05 0.06 13.99
C LEU A 238 -7.75 0.84 15.13
N ASP A 239 -7.01 1.21 16.16
CA ASP A 239 -7.47 2.19 17.14
C ASP A 239 -7.44 3.61 16.53
N PRO A 240 -8.59 4.29 16.38
CA PRO A 240 -8.66 5.63 15.79
C PRO A 240 -7.87 6.70 16.56
N THR A 241 -7.49 6.43 17.82
CA THR A 241 -6.67 7.34 18.62
C THR A 241 -5.22 7.41 18.14
N TRP A 242 -4.75 6.43 17.35
CA TRP A 242 -3.39 6.44 16.79
C TRP A 242 -3.21 7.42 15.62
N LEU A 243 -4.32 7.94 15.09
CA LEU A 243 -4.34 8.82 13.92
C LEU A 243 -3.93 10.25 14.27
N VAL A 244 -2.87 10.72 13.64
CA VAL A 244 -2.45 12.12 13.67
C VAL A 244 -2.74 12.77 12.33
N GLY A 245 -3.56 13.83 12.31
CA GLY A 245 -3.96 14.52 11.09
C GLY A 245 -5.45 14.92 11.05
N PRO A 246 -5.96 15.34 9.88
CA PRO A 246 -5.28 15.25 8.59
C PRO A 246 -4.22 16.35 8.42
N ASN A 247 -3.11 16.03 7.76
CA ASN A 247 -2.09 17.00 7.39
C ASN A 247 -1.43 16.62 6.05
N PRO A 248 -1.72 17.32 4.93
CA PRO A 248 -2.71 18.39 4.81
C PRO A 248 -4.14 17.83 4.85
N ALA A 249 -5.08 18.66 5.32
CA ALA A 249 -6.50 18.44 5.07
C ALA A 249 -6.77 18.60 3.56
N MET A 250 -7.59 17.72 3.00
CA MET A 250 -7.95 17.73 1.58
C MET A 250 -9.40 18.18 1.38
N PRO A 251 -9.69 18.96 0.32
CA PRO A 251 -11.03 19.49 0.09
C PRO A 251 -12.03 18.49 -0.50
N VAL A 252 -11.62 17.24 -0.77
CA VAL A 252 -12.45 16.27 -1.51
C VAL A 252 -12.62 14.97 -0.73
N THR A 253 -13.81 14.41 -0.82
CA THR A 253 -14.19 13.10 -0.29
C THR A 253 -13.21 12.03 -0.76
N VAL A 254 -12.49 11.40 0.18
CA VAL A 254 -11.72 10.19 -0.10
C VAL A 254 -12.70 9.05 0.17
N GLN A 255 -13.14 8.33 -0.88
CA GLN A 255 -14.02 7.17 -0.69
C GLN A 255 -13.47 6.22 0.36
#